data_AF-A0A7R9QNQ8-F1
#
_entry.id   AF-A0A7R9QNQ8-F1
#
_cell.length_a   1.000
_cell.length_b   1.000
_cell.length_c   1.000
_cell.angle_alpha   90.00
_cell.angle_beta   90.00
_cell.angle_gamma   90.00
#
_symmetry.space_group_name_H-M   'P 1'
#
loop_
_entity.id
_entity.type
_entity.pdbx_description
1 polymer ?
#
loop_
_entity_poly.entity_id
_entity_poly.type
_entity_poly.pdbx_seq_one_letter_code
_entity_poly.pdbx_strand_id
1 'polypeptide(L)' 'MPEQIQYLPVSHVIFDLDGLLIDSEVLFANAIAILLKRYGVKEYSIALQEKVLGMEVERGIQVIIDET' A
#
# COMPACT_ATOMS: atom_id res chain seq x y z
N MET A 1 -35.46 0.66 -2.54
CA MET A 1 -34.88 1.25 -1.31
C MET A 1 -33.88 0.23 -0.80
N PRO A 2 -32.57 0.52 -0.76
CA PRO A 2 -31.64 -0.43 -0.17
C PRO A 2 -32.01 -0.63 1.31
N GLU A 3 -31.95 -1.89 1.78
CA GLU A 3 -32.16 -2.19 3.20
C GLU A 3 -31.17 -1.40 4.05
N GLN A 4 -31.70 -0.77 5.09
CA GLN A 4 -30.91 0.04 6.01
C GLN A 4 -30.21 -0.92 6.98
N ILE A 5 -28.89 -1.06 6.84
CA ILE A 5 -28.08 -1.91 7.72
C ILE A 5 -28.08 -1.30 9.12
N GLN A 6 -28.63 -2.01 10.10
CA GLN A 6 -28.57 -1.63 11.50
C GLN A 6 -27.36 -2.30 12.17
N TYR A 7 -26.36 -1.50 12.53
CA TYR A 7 -25.18 -1.99 13.22
C TYR A 7 -25.46 -2.24 14.71
N LEU A 8 -24.87 -3.31 15.25
CA LEU A 8 -24.91 -3.60 16.68
C LEU A 8 -24.00 -2.64 17.47
N PRO A 9 -24.34 -2.29 18.71
CA PRO A 9 -23.46 -1.49 19.56
C PRO A 9 -22.16 -2.24 19.87
N VAL A 10 -21.03 -1.55 19.75
CA VAL A 10 -19.69 -2.06 20.07
C VAL A 10 -19.17 -1.46 21.37
N SER A 11 -18.39 -2.23 22.14
CA SER A 11 -17.80 -1.77 23.41
C SER A 11 -16.30 -1.46 23.32
N HIS A 12 -15.62 -2.00 22.31
CA HIS A 12 -14.19 -1.86 22.09
C HIS A 12 -13.92 -1.73 20.59
N VAL A 13 -12.85 -1.02 20.23
CA VAL A 13 -12.43 -0.79 18.85
C VAL A 13 -10.99 -1.23 18.71
N ILE A 14 -10.69 -1.97 17.64
CA ILE A 14 -9.34 -2.34 17.25
C ILE A 14 -8.99 -1.49 16.03
N PHE A 15 -7.88 -0.78 16.12
CA PHE A 15 -7.34 -0.01 15.01
C PHE A 15 -6.19 -0.79 14.39
N ASP A 16 -6.19 -0.84 13.07
CA ASP A 16 -4.99 -1.18 12.33
C ASP A 16 -3.94 -0.06 12.52
N LEU A 17 -2.66 -0.42 12.46
CA LEU A 17 -1.57 0.54 12.68
C LEU A 17 -1.18 1.23 11.38
N ASP A 18 -0.74 0.43 10.42
CA ASP A 18 -0.20 0.86 9.13
C ASP A 18 -1.32 1.37 8.22
N GLY A 19 -1.09 2.51 7.57
CA GLY A 19 -2.09 3.15 6.70
C GLY A 19 -3.32 3.72 7.42
N LEU A 20 -3.46 3.53 8.74
CA LEU A 20 -4.57 4.06 9.54
C LEU A 20 -4.12 5.00 10.66
N LEU A 21 -3.36 4.50 11.64
CA LEU A 21 -2.84 5.32 12.73
C LEU A 21 -1.54 6.04 12.34
N ILE A 22 -0.76 5.41 11.45
CA ILE A 22 0.48 5.96 10.90
C ILE A 22 0.39 5.95 9.39
N ASP A 23 0.77 7.06 8.76
CA ASP A 23 0.96 7.14 7.31
C ASP A 23 2.28 6.47 6.91
N SER A 24 2.32 5.14 7.04
CA SER A 24 3.49 4.34 6.68
C SER A 24 3.62 4.13 5.16
N GLU A 25 2.56 4.35 4.39
CA GLU A 25 2.56 4.25 2.92
C GLU A 25 3.58 5.20 2.28
N VAL A 26 3.68 6.44 2.78
CA VAL A 26 4.68 7.40 2.32
C VAL A 26 6.11 6.92 2.60
N LEU A 27 6.33 6.25 3.74
CA LEU A 27 7.66 5.72 4.09
C LEU A 27 8.03 4.52 3.22
N PHE A 28 7.09 3.60 2.98
CA PHE A 28 7.30 2.46 2.09
C PHE A 28 7.60 2.91 0.66
N ALA A 29 6.80 3.83 0.11
CA ALA A 29 6.99 4.35 -1.24
C ALA A 29 8.38 5.01 -1.40
N ASN A 30 8.80 5.82 -0.42
CA ASN A 30 10.10 6.48 -0.43
C ASN A 30 11.25 5.47 -0.33
N ALA A 31 11.15 4.47 0.56
CA ALA A 31 12.17 3.45 0.73
C ALA A 31 12.38 2.63 -0.56
N ILE A 32 11.27 2.23 -1.20
CA ILE A 32 11.29 1.52 -2.47
C ILE A 32 11.90 2.39 -3.58
N ALA A 33 11.47 3.65 -3.71
CA ALA A 33 12.02 4.58 -4.71
C ALA A 33 13.53 4.79 -4.55
N ILE A 34 14.03 4.93 -3.31
CA ILE A 34 15.47 5.04 -3.03
C ILE A 34 16.22 3.78 -3.46
N LEU A 35 15.67 2.60 -3.22
CA LEU A 35 16.26 1.33 -3.62
C LEU A 35 16.30 1.19 -5.14
N LEU A 36 15.17 1.39 -5.80
CA LEU A 36 15.01 1.27 -7.26
C LEU A 36 15.95 2.21 -8.03
N LYS A 37 16.17 3.43 -7.51
CA LYS A 37 17.13 4.38 -8.07
C LYS A 37 18.55 3.83 -8.15
N ARG A 38 18.97 2.95 -7.23
CA ARG A 38 20.29 2.30 -7.26
C ARG A 38 20.42 1.30 -8.41
N TYR A 39 19.31 0.81 -8.94
CA TYR A 39 19.24 -0.13 -10.06
C TYR A 39 18.88 0.54 -11.40
N GLY A 40 18.83 1.88 -11.44
CA GLY A 40 18.62 2.64 -12.68
C GLY A 40 17.17 2.98 -13.00
N VAL A 41 16.22 2.53 -12.19
CA VAL A 41 14.80 2.90 -12.30
C VAL A 41 14.63 4.36 -11.86
N LYS A 42 14.12 5.20 -12.76
CA LYS A 42 14.05 6.65 -12.55
C LYS A 42 12.83 7.09 -11.74
N GLU A 43 11.72 6.36 -11.85
CA GLU A 43 10.45 6.76 -11.26
C GLU A 43 9.70 5.53 -10.72
N TYR A 44 9.23 5.64 -9.49
CA TYR A 44 8.27 4.71 -8.89
C TYR A 44 6.91 5.41 -8.84
N SER A 45 6.15 5.31 -9.92
CA SER A 45 4.93 6.09 -10.12
C SER A 45 3.82 5.67 -9.16
N ILE A 46 2.86 6.58 -8.90
CA ILE A 46 1.68 6.29 -8.06
C ILE A 46 0.88 5.11 -8.63
N ALA A 47 0.73 5.03 -9.95
CA ALA A 47 0.03 3.92 -10.59
C ALA A 47 0.72 2.56 -10.33
N LEU A 48 2.05 2.53 -10.30
CA LEU A 48 2.80 1.32 -9.98
C LEU A 48 2.74 0.98 -8.48
N GLN A 49 2.70 1.99 -7.61
CA GLN A 49 2.47 1.83 -6.16
C GLN A 49 1.10 1.20 -5.89
N GLU A 50 0.02 1.77 -6.43
CA GLU A 50 -1.35 1.26 -6.29
C GLU A 50 -1.48 -0.16 -6.84
N LYS A 51 -0.75 -0.49 -7.91
CA LYS A 51 -0.78 -1.81 -8.53
C LYS A 51 -0.17 -2.89 -7.64
N VAL A 52 0.88 -2.57 -6.88
CA VAL A 52 1.58 -3.55 -6.02
C VAL A 52 1.10 -3.53 -4.57
N LEU A 53 0.26 -2.56 -4.20
CA LEU A 53 -0.30 -2.45 -2.86
C LEU A 53 -1.08 -3.72 -2.48
N GLY A 54 -0.80 -4.27 -1.29
CA GLY A 54 -1.42 -5.49 -0.78
C GLY A 54 -0.94 -6.79 -1.45
N MET A 55 0.05 -6.74 -2.36
CA MET A 55 0.69 -7.95 -2.89
C MET A 55 1.71 -8.51 -1.90
N GLU A 56 1.92 -9.82 -2.00
CA GLU A 56 3.11 -10.47 -1.43
C GLU A 56 4.39 -9.80 -1.97
N VAL A 57 5.36 -9.58 -1.09
CA VAL A 57 6.54 -8.74 -1.36
C VAL A 57 7.30 -9.19 -2.61
N GLU A 58 7.58 -10.49 -2.75
CA GLU A 58 8.30 -11.03 -3.91
C GLU A 58 7.56 -10.77 -5.23
N ARG A 59 6.24 -10.95 -5.22
CA ARG A 59 5.39 -10.70 -6.39
C ARG A 59 5.35 -9.22 -6.75
N GLY A 60 5.21 -8.35 -5.75
CA GLY A 60 5.21 -6.90 -5.94
C GLY A 60 6.54 -6.42 -6.55
N ILE A 61 7.66 -6.93 -6.04
CA ILE A 61 8.99 -6.62 -6.61
C ILE A 61 9.11 -7.08 -8.06
N GLN A 62 8.63 -8.29 -8.38
CA GLN A 62 8.68 -8.78 -9.76
C GLN A 62 7.86 -7.87 -10.70
N VAL A 63 6.66 -7.46 -10.30
CA VAL A 63 5.82 -6.52 -11.06
C VAL A 63 6.53 -5.18 -11.27
N ILE A 64 7.22 -4.67 -10.24
CA ILE A 64 7.99 -3.43 -10.38
C ILE A 64 9.09 -3.60 -11.43
N ILE A 65 9.86 -4.69 -11.36
CA ILE A 65 10.94 -4.96 -12.32
C ILE A 65 10.41 -5.07 -13.74
N ASP A 66 9.30 -5.77 -13.95
CA ASP A 66 8.72 -6.01 -15.28
C ASP A 66 8.16 -4.73 -15.92
N GLU A 67 7.83 -3.71 -15.13
CA GLU A 67 7.16 -2.47 -15.58
C GLU A 67 8.06 -1.22 -15.53
N THR A 68 9.34 -1.38 -15.23
CA THR A 68 10.33 -0.29 -15.14
C THR A 68 11.47 -0.39 -16.15
#